data_AF-A0A4Y5SP34-F1
#
_entry.id   AF-A0A4Y5SP34-F1
#
_cell.length_a   1.000
_cell.length_b   1.000
_cell.length_c   1.000
_cell.angle_alpha   90.00
_cell.angle_beta   90.00
_cell.angle_gamma   90.00
#
_symmetry.space_group_name_H-M   'P 1'
#
loop_
_entity.id
_entity.type
_entity.pdbx_description
1 polymer ?
#
loop_
_entity_poly.entity_id
_entity_poly.type
_entity_poly.pdbx_seq_one_letter_code
_entity_poly.pdbx_strand_id
1 'polypeptide(L)'
;MNPRTRRELAQKLEMARDEIEEGFRYGVPHLVGEIRDARDSNDGSPSLTLSVVVFENARHSFVIREDGSTFFMYPAENSNHRRLFFNIWRFLEGKGHSESHFEPGMHIRGILRSAIQRAGFEVLWMNVRPAGRGEYIDVWATKDGARYSMLFEKISSGEYVLLEIEKV
;
A
#
# COMPACT_ATOMS: atom_id res chain seq x y z
N MET A 1 -6.55 -6.82 -14.17
CA MET A 1 -5.31 -7.36 -14.76
C MET A 1 -5.57 -8.76 -15.29
N ASN A 2 -5.04 -9.10 -16.48
CA ASN A 2 -5.26 -10.43 -17.08
C ASN A 2 -4.42 -11.53 -16.35
N PRO A 3 -4.78 -12.82 -16.48
CA PRO A 3 -4.10 -13.92 -15.78
C PRO A 3 -2.63 -14.12 -16.18
N ARG A 4 -2.24 -13.76 -17.41
CA ARG A 4 -0.85 -13.90 -17.88
C ARG A 4 0.05 -12.88 -17.19
N THR A 5 -0.34 -11.62 -17.19
CA THR A 5 0.38 -10.55 -16.48
C THR A 5 0.51 -10.85 -14.99
N ARG A 6 -0.51 -11.46 -14.36
CA ARG A 6 -0.40 -11.91 -12.95
C ARG A 6 0.68 -12.98 -12.76
N ARG A 7 0.74 -13.96 -13.67
CA ARG A 7 1.75 -15.03 -13.61
C ARG A 7 3.15 -14.48 -13.85
N GLU A 8 3.29 -13.57 -14.80
CA GLU A 8 4.55 -12.89 -15.10
C GLU A 8 5.01 -12.02 -13.94
N LEU A 9 4.11 -11.27 -13.30
CA LEU A 9 4.40 -10.50 -12.08
C LEU A 9 4.92 -11.39 -10.96
N ALA A 10 4.26 -12.52 -10.70
CA ALA A 10 4.73 -13.46 -9.69
C ALA A 10 6.14 -13.99 -10.01
N GLN A 11 6.41 -14.33 -11.27
CA GLN A 11 7.72 -14.82 -11.70
C GLN A 11 8.81 -13.75 -11.58
N LYS A 12 8.53 -12.51 -12.01
CA LYS A 12 9.49 -11.40 -11.93
C LYS A 12 9.78 -11.00 -10.49
N LEU A 13 8.78 -11.03 -9.61
CA LEU A 13 8.99 -10.78 -8.18
C LEU A 13 9.86 -11.85 -7.52
N GLU A 14 9.69 -13.12 -7.90
CA GLU A 14 10.54 -14.19 -7.39
C GLU A 14 12.00 -14.01 -7.85
N MET A 15 12.22 -13.60 -9.11
CA MET A 15 13.55 -13.31 -9.63
C MET A 15 14.20 -12.09 -8.95
N ALA A 16 13.41 -11.10 -8.54
CA ALA A 16 13.89 -9.89 -7.86
C ALA A 16 14.06 -10.07 -6.34
N ARG A 17 13.80 -11.26 -5.80
CA ARG A 17 13.75 -11.50 -4.35
C ARG A 17 15.05 -11.07 -3.65
N ASP A 18 16.19 -11.54 -4.13
CA ASP A 18 17.48 -11.29 -3.49
C ASP A 18 17.85 -9.80 -3.56
N GLU A 19 17.51 -9.12 -4.66
CA GLU A 19 17.73 -7.68 -4.85
C GLU A 19 16.84 -6.84 -3.91
N ILE A 20 15.59 -7.25 -3.69
CA ILE A 20 14.69 -6.62 -2.71
C ILE A 20 15.25 -6.81 -1.29
N GLU A 21 15.69 -8.03 -0.96
CA GLU A 21 16.22 -8.36 0.36
C GLU A 21 17.53 -7.62 0.66
N GLU A 22 18.39 -7.47 -0.33
CA GLU A 22 19.57 -6.60 -0.27
C GLU A 22 19.19 -5.12 -0.13
N GLY A 23 18.20 -4.65 -0.88
CA GLY A 23 17.77 -3.25 -0.87
C GLY A 23 17.31 -2.76 0.50
N PHE A 24 16.70 -3.61 1.32
CA PHE A 24 16.34 -3.29 2.70
C PHE A 24 17.53 -2.94 3.60
N ARG A 25 18.76 -3.32 3.23
CA ARG A 25 19.98 -2.96 3.98
C ARG A 25 20.40 -1.51 3.74
N TYR A 26 19.96 -0.91 2.64
CA TYR A 26 20.40 0.41 2.19
C TYR A 26 19.26 1.45 2.18
N GLY A 27 18.01 1.02 2.32
CA GLY A 27 16.85 1.91 2.36
C GLY A 27 15.54 1.17 2.10
N VAL A 28 14.62 1.84 1.41
CA VAL A 28 13.33 1.31 0.99
C VAL A 28 13.42 0.85 -0.47
N PRO A 29 13.44 -0.48 -0.73
CA PRO A 29 13.37 -1.00 -2.09
C PRO A 29 12.02 -0.68 -2.72
N HIS A 30 12.03 -0.15 -3.94
CA HIS A 30 10.87 0.13 -4.76
C HIS A 30 10.91 -0.73 -6.00
N LEU A 31 9.77 -1.33 -6.29
CA LEU A 31 9.53 -2.05 -7.52
C LEU A 31 9.03 -1.08 -8.57
N VAL A 32 9.84 -0.89 -9.60
CA VAL A 32 9.55 -0.05 -10.75
C VAL A 32 9.27 -0.97 -11.92
N GLY A 33 8.11 -0.83 -12.55
CA GLY A 33 7.76 -1.71 -13.66
C GLY A 33 6.86 -1.06 -14.70
N GLU A 34 6.83 -1.70 -15.85
CA GLU A 34 6.01 -1.34 -17.00
C GLU A 34 5.26 -2.59 -17.48
N ILE A 35 3.96 -2.47 -17.61
CA ILE A 35 3.09 -3.48 -18.25
C ILE A 35 2.67 -2.92 -19.59
N ARG A 36 3.06 -3.58 -20.68
CA ARG A 36 2.56 -3.24 -22.03
C ARG A 36 1.41 -4.16 -22.39
N ASP A 37 0.34 -3.58 -22.93
CA ASP A 37 -0.80 -4.35 -23.41
C ASP A 37 -0.45 -5.14 -24.67
N ALA A 38 -1.09 -6.29 -24.81
CA ALA A 38 -0.91 -7.24 -25.91
C ALA A 38 -1.19 -6.67 -27.31
N ARG A 39 -1.83 -5.50 -27.40
CA ARG A 39 -2.17 -4.87 -28.68
C ARG A 39 -0.96 -4.21 -29.34
N ASP A 40 0.05 -3.85 -28.56
CA ASP A 40 1.25 -3.13 -29.01
C ASP A 40 2.53 -4.00 -28.91
N SER A 41 2.39 -5.26 -28.51
CA SER A 41 3.47 -6.24 -28.44
C SER A 41 3.61 -7.01 -29.76
N ASN A 42 4.85 -7.16 -30.26
CA ASN A 42 5.17 -7.88 -31.50
C ASN A 42 4.70 -9.36 -31.54
N ASP A 43 4.41 -9.99 -30.39
CA ASP A 43 3.92 -11.39 -30.33
C ASP A 43 2.44 -11.51 -29.91
N GLY A 44 1.74 -10.38 -29.74
CA GLY A 44 0.35 -10.37 -29.26
C GLY A 44 0.17 -10.77 -27.80
N SER A 45 1.20 -10.69 -26.97
CA SER A 45 1.17 -11.00 -25.54
C SER A 45 1.60 -9.82 -24.66
N PRO A 46 0.93 -9.62 -23.51
CA PRO A 46 1.29 -8.55 -22.59
C PRO A 46 2.67 -8.86 -21.99
N SER A 47 3.55 -7.86 -21.92
CA SER A 47 4.89 -8.00 -21.36
C SER A 47 5.04 -7.17 -20.09
N LEU A 48 5.72 -7.72 -19.08
CA LEU A 48 6.06 -7.01 -17.84
C LEU A 48 7.57 -6.86 -17.69
N THR A 49 8.03 -5.62 -17.56
CA THR A 49 9.37 -5.30 -17.05
C THR A 49 9.29 -4.91 -15.58
N LEU A 50 10.32 -5.27 -14.82
CA LEU A 50 10.41 -5.02 -13.38
C LEU A 50 11.87 -4.79 -13.02
N SER A 51 12.14 -3.79 -12.20
CA SER A 51 13.45 -3.48 -11.62
C SER A 51 13.29 -3.01 -10.18
N VAL A 52 14.33 -3.18 -9.38
CA VAL A 52 14.35 -2.70 -7.99
C VAL A 52 15.19 -1.43 -7.93
N VAL A 53 14.67 -0.40 -7.27
CA VAL A 53 15.37 0.87 -7.01
C VAL A 53 15.29 1.15 -5.52
N VAL A 54 16.41 1.47 -4.88
CA VAL A 54 16.44 1.75 -3.43
C VAL A 54 16.42 3.25 -3.19
N PHE A 55 15.51 3.70 -2.33
CA PHE A 55 15.46 5.08 -1.86
C PHE A 55 15.79 5.13 -0.38
N GLU A 56 16.54 6.14 0.06
CA GLU A 56 17.01 6.22 1.45
C GLU A 56 15.83 6.30 2.45
N ASN A 57 14.84 7.16 2.20
CA ASN A 57 13.70 7.38 3.11
C ASN A 57 12.34 7.58 2.40
N ALA A 58 12.30 7.49 1.08
CA ALA A 58 11.08 7.70 0.33
C ALA A 58 10.19 6.46 0.33
N ARG A 59 8.87 6.64 0.27
CA ARG A 59 7.87 5.55 0.12
C ARG A 59 6.83 5.97 -0.91
N HIS A 60 7.29 6.18 -2.13
CA HIS A 60 6.43 6.65 -3.21
C HIS A 60 5.73 5.48 -3.89
N SER A 61 4.42 5.60 -4.08
CA SER A 61 3.65 4.69 -4.92
C SER A 61 2.87 5.48 -5.95
N PHE A 62 2.96 5.10 -7.22
CA PHE A 62 2.14 5.69 -8.27
C PHE A 62 1.88 4.69 -9.38
N VAL A 63 0.75 4.87 -10.07
CA VAL A 63 0.42 4.16 -11.32
C VAL A 63 0.07 5.20 -12.37
N ILE A 64 0.78 5.17 -13.49
CA ILE A 64 0.52 6.00 -14.66
C ILE A 64 0.03 5.07 -15.77
N ARG A 65 -1.04 5.45 -16.45
CA ARG A 65 -1.63 4.68 -17.56
C ARG A 65 -1.69 5.56 -18.78
N GLU A 66 -0.87 5.24 -19.78
CA GLU A 66 -0.68 6.02 -21.00
C GLU A 66 -0.51 5.05 -22.18
N ASP A 67 -1.20 5.31 -23.28
CA ASP A 67 -0.97 4.67 -24.58
C ASP A 67 -0.73 3.14 -24.53
N GLY A 68 -1.69 2.39 -23.95
CA GLY A 68 -1.62 0.93 -23.86
C GLY A 68 -0.58 0.39 -22.86
N SER A 69 0.03 1.27 -22.08
CA SER A 69 1.04 0.92 -21.09
C SER A 69 0.63 1.35 -19.68
N THR A 70 1.01 0.55 -18.69
CA THR A 70 0.87 0.86 -17.27
C THR A 70 2.25 0.91 -16.63
N PHE A 71 2.69 2.11 -16.25
CA PHE A 71 3.91 2.32 -15.48
C PHE A 71 3.55 2.35 -14.00
N PHE A 72 4.40 1.75 -13.17
CA PHE A 72 4.18 1.76 -11.74
C PHE A 72 5.46 1.82 -10.94
N MET A 73 5.35 2.42 -9.76
CA MET A 73 6.33 2.34 -8.69
C MET A 73 5.61 1.92 -7.41
N TYR A 74 6.17 0.95 -6.69
CA TYR A 74 5.59 0.46 -5.45
C TYR A 74 6.67 0.15 -4.40
N PRO A 75 6.60 0.69 -3.17
CA PRO A 75 7.57 0.38 -2.12
C PRO A 75 7.36 -1.06 -1.63
N ALA A 76 8.39 -1.88 -1.65
CA ALA A 76 8.34 -3.18 -1.01
C ALA A 76 8.40 -2.99 0.52
N GLU A 77 7.29 -3.28 1.19
CA GLU A 77 7.17 -3.08 2.65
C GLU A 77 7.67 -4.26 3.48
N ASN A 78 7.96 -5.40 2.85
CA ASN A 78 8.51 -6.59 3.49
C ASN A 78 9.10 -7.55 2.46
N SER A 79 9.93 -8.49 2.93
CA SER A 79 10.57 -9.53 2.12
C SER A 79 9.67 -10.74 1.79
N ASN A 80 8.41 -10.77 2.27
CA ASN A 80 7.50 -11.88 1.96
C ASN A 80 6.96 -11.73 0.52
N HIS A 81 7.50 -12.52 -0.42
CA HIS A 81 7.14 -12.47 -1.84
C HIS A 81 5.63 -12.55 -2.08
N ARG A 82 4.92 -13.35 -1.27
CA ARG A 82 3.51 -13.69 -1.52
C ARG A 82 2.66 -12.50 -1.16
N ARG A 83 2.97 -11.89 -0.01
CA ARG A 83 2.33 -10.67 0.44
C ARG A 83 2.62 -9.52 -0.51
N LEU A 84 3.87 -9.38 -0.95
CA LEU A 84 4.29 -8.34 -1.90
C LEU A 84 3.54 -8.46 -3.25
N PHE A 85 3.43 -9.67 -3.79
CA PHE A 85 2.64 -9.96 -4.99
C PHE A 85 1.18 -9.49 -4.84
N PHE A 86 0.50 -9.89 -3.76
CA PHE A 86 -0.89 -9.50 -3.55
C PHE A 86 -1.06 -7.99 -3.40
N ASN A 87 -0.13 -7.33 -2.71
CA ASN A 87 -0.16 -5.89 -2.51
C ASN A 87 -0.03 -5.13 -3.84
N ILE A 88 0.96 -5.48 -4.65
CA ILE A 88 1.18 -4.86 -5.97
C ILE A 88 0.01 -5.15 -6.90
N TRP A 89 -0.49 -6.38 -6.90
CA TRP A 89 -1.65 -6.73 -7.72
C TRP A 89 -2.88 -5.89 -7.33
N ARG A 90 -3.19 -5.74 -6.05
CA ARG A 90 -4.30 -4.88 -5.59
C ARG A 90 -4.07 -3.43 -6.01
N PHE A 91 -2.86 -2.92 -5.83
CA PHE A 91 -2.44 -1.57 -6.23
C PHE A 91 -2.65 -1.33 -7.73
N LEU A 92 -2.19 -2.24 -8.59
CA LEU A 92 -2.35 -2.14 -10.04
C LEU A 92 -3.81 -2.26 -10.51
N GLU A 93 -4.68 -2.96 -9.76
CA GLU A 93 -6.13 -2.98 -10.01
C GLU A 93 -6.85 -1.72 -9.54
N GLY A 94 -6.16 -0.73 -8.99
CA GLY A 94 -6.79 0.44 -8.36
C GLY A 94 -7.54 0.08 -7.07
N LYS A 95 -7.43 -1.18 -6.61
CA LYS A 95 -7.98 -1.69 -5.34
C LYS A 95 -6.99 -1.58 -4.18
N GLY A 96 -5.84 -0.95 -4.43
CA GLY A 96 -4.76 -0.71 -3.47
C GLY A 96 -4.47 0.79 -3.27
N HIS A 97 -5.42 1.67 -3.60
CA HIS A 97 -5.30 3.11 -3.38
C HIS A 97 -6.34 3.66 -2.42
N SER A 98 -6.31 3.10 -1.21
CA SER A 98 -6.78 3.77 0.01
C SER A 98 -6.09 3.24 1.28
N GLU A 99 -4.98 2.48 1.21
CA GLU A 99 -4.39 1.81 2.39
C GLU A 99 -3.03 2.38 2.85
N SER A 100 -2.40 3.32 2.13
CA SER A 100 -1.14 3.96 2.57
C SER A 100 -1.31 5.36 3.16
N HIS A 101 -2.43 6.03 2.88
CA HIS A 101 -2.77 7.34 3.41
C HIS A 101 -4.08 7.24 4.17
N PHE A 102 -3.99 7.43 5.48
CA PHE A 102 -5.15 7.78 6.27
C PHE A 102 -5.54 9.21 5.87
N GLU A 103 -6.73 9.37 5.29
CA GLU A 103 -7.28 10.68 4.92
C GLU A 103 -8.63 10.91 5.62
N PRO A 104 -8.94 12.15 6.04
CA PRO A 104 -10.26 12.48 6.56
C PRO A 104 -11.39 12.04 5.62
N GLY A 105 -12.45 11.46 6.20
CA GLY A 105 -13.57 10.86 5.48
C GLY A 105 -13.39 9.38 5.13
N MET A 106 -12.22 8.79 5.36
CA MET A 106 -11.97 7.39 5.03
C MET A 106 -12.76 6.44 5.95
N HIS A 107 -13.49 5.50 5.34
CA HIS A 107 -14.22 4.44 6.04
C HIS A 107 -13.36 3.20 6.27
N ILE A 108 -13.40 2.68 7.49
CA ILE A 108 -12.64 1.50 7.92
C ILE A 108 -13.62 0.46 8.45
N ARG A 109 -13.48 -0.76 7.94
CA ARG A 109 -14.27 -1.92 8.37
C ARG A 109 -13.42 -2.96 9.09
N GLY A 110 -14.00 -3.62 10.09
CA GLY A 110 -13.35 -4.64 10.90
C GLY A 110 -12.69 -4.07 12.15
N ILE A 111 -11.56 -4.65 12.56
CA ILE A 111 -10.85 -4.22 13.78
C ILE A 111 -9.97 -3.01 13.47
N LEU A 112 -10.31 -1.83 14.04
CA LEU A 112 -9.63 -0.56 13.78
C LEU A 112 -8.11 -0.63 13.97
N ARG A 113 -7.65 -1.15 15.12
CA ARG A 113 -6.21 -1.32 15.40
C ARG A 113 -5.50 -2.10 14.29
N SER A 114 -6.08 -3.21 13.84
CA SER A 114 -5.50 -4.02 12.78
C SER A 114 -5.50 -3.30 11.44
N ALA A 115 -6.50 -2.46 11.15
CA ALA A 115 -6.51 -1.65 9.94
C ALA A 115 -5.39 -0.59 9.94
N ILE A 116 -5.22 0.10 11.07
CA ILE A 116 -4.13 1.08 11.27
C ILE A 116 -2.77 0.42 11.12
N GLN A 117 -2.56 -0.74 11.76
CA GLN A 117 -1.32 -1.52 11.64
C GLN A 117 -1.06 -2.03 10.22
N ARG A 118 -2.11 -2.44 9.49
CA ARG A 118 -1.97 -2.86 8.08
C ARG A 118 -1.53 -1.72 7.17
N ALA A 119 -1.83 -0.47 7.51
CA ALA A 119 -1.39 0.72 6.79
C ALA A 119 0.02 1.20 7.17
N GLY A 120 0.75 0.41 7.98
CA GLY A 120 2.14 0.66 8.34
C GLY A 120 2.34 1.53 9.60
N PHE A 121 1.27 1.78 10.37
CA PHE A 121 1.38 2.51 11.64
C PHE A 121 1.59 1.58 12.84
N GLU A 122 2.48 1.95 13.74
CA GLU A 122 2.57 1.36 15.08
C GLU A 122 1.66 2.14 16.03
N VAL A 123 0.62 1.47 16.55
CA VAL A 123 -0.35 2.09 17.47
C VAL A 123 0.22 2.12 18.90
N LEU A 124 0.54 3.32 19.38
CA LEU A 124 1.06 3.56 20.73
C LEU A 124 -0.06 3.53 21.76
N TRP A 125 -1.17 4.22 21.45
CA TRP A 125 -2.29 4.36 22.36
C TRP A 125 -3.60 4.53 21.60
N MET A 126 -4.68 4.02 22.18
CA MET A 126 -6.04 4.21 21.68
C MET A 126 -6.96 4.49 22.87
N ASN A 127 -7.82 5.49 22.73
CA ASN A 127 -8.79 5.84 23.76
C ASN A 127 -10.16 6.05 23.16
N VAL A 128 -11.17 5.47 23.81
CA VAL A 128 -12.57 5.59 23.39
C VAL A 128 -13.24 6.65 24.25
N ARG A 129 -13.77 7.70 23.61
CA ARG A 129 -14.53 8.76 24.26
C ARG A 129 -16.00 8.65 23.88
N PRO A 130 -16.92 8.47 24.85
CA PRO A 130 -18.35 8.57 24.56
C PRO A 130 -18.72 10.02 24.22
N ALA A 131 -19.56 10.21 23.20
CA ALA A 131 -20.04 11.52 22.76
C ALA A 131 -21.54 11.48 22.45
N GLY A 132 -22.35 11.63 23.49
CA GLY A 132 -23.81 11.62 23.37
C GLY A 132 -24.32 10.28 22.83
N ARG A 133 -24.69 10.26 21.53
CA ARG A 133 -25.16 9.04 20.82
C ARG A 133 -24.08 8.32 20.01
N GLY A 134 -22.85 8.86 19.94
CA GLY A 134 -21.72 8.27 19.21
C GLY A 134 -20.53 7.95 20.10
N GLU A 135 -19.52 7.28 19.54
CA GLU A 135 -18.24 7.02 20.18
C GLU A 135 -17.11 7.56 19.28
N TYR A 136 -16.24 8.40 19.84
CA TYR A 136 -15.01 8.85 19.18
C TYR A 136 -13.82 8.05 19.69
N ILE A 137 -12.81 7.87 18.84
CA ILE A 137 -11.62 7.09 19.17
C ILE A 137 -10.40 7.92 18.81
N ASP A 138 -9.63 8.32 19.82
CA ASP A 138 -8.32 8.92 19.62
C ASP A 138 -7.28 7.82 19.47
N VAL A 139 -6.40 7.98 18.49
CA VAL A 139 -5.30 7.05 18.25
C VAL A 139 -4.01 7.85 18.13
N TRP A 140 -3.06 7.51 18.98
CA TRP A 140 -1.67 7.93 18.82
C TRP A 140 -0.89 6.81 18.17
N ALA A 141 -0.22 7.11 17.07
CA ALA A 141 0.53 6.14 16.31
C ALA A 141 1.85 6.72 15.79
N THR A 142 2.77 5.85 15.42
CA THR A 142 3.99 6.23 14.70
C THR A 142 4.03 5.56 13.34
N LYS A 143 4.57 6.25 12.35
CA LYS A 143 4.88 5.70 11.03
C LYS A 143 6.11 6.41 10.51
N ASP A 144 7.10 5.63 10.07
CA ASP A 144 8.35 6.14 9.48
C ASP A 144 9.08 7.18 10.36
N GLY A 145 9.11 6.94 11.68
CA GLY A 145 9.76 7.82 12.66
C GLY A 145 8.99 9.08 13.02
N ALA A 146 7.86 9.36 12.37
CA ALA A 146 6.95 10.46 12.71
C ALA A 146 5.81 9.99 13.63
N ARG A 147 5.33 10.89 14.50
CA ARG A 147 4.15 10.68 15.34
C ARG A 147 2.92 11.27 14.68
N TYR A 148 1.80 10.60 14.89
CA TYR A 148 0.50 10.98 14.37
C TYR A 148 -0.55 10.90 15.46
N SER A 149 -1.41 11.90 15.48
CA SER A 149 -2.69 11.88 16.19
C SER A 149 -3.80 11.66 15.16
N MET A 150 -4.69 10.69 15.41
CA MET A 150 -5.83 10.41 14.56
C MET A 150 -7.11 10.38 15.38
N LEU A 151 -8.19 10.97 14.86
CA LEU A 151 -9.51 10.93 15.45
C LEU A 151 -10.46 10.14 14.55
N PHE A 152 -11.10 9.12 15.11
CA PHE A 152 -12.14 8.35 14.41
C PHE A 152 -13.50 8.56 15.05
N GLU A 153 -14.54 8.52 14.24
CA GLU A 153 -15.92 8.29 14.68
C GLU A 153 -16.29 6.84 14.46
N LYS A 154 -16.89 6.20 15.46
CA LYS A 154 -17.50 4.88 15.31
C LYS A 154 -18.93 5.03 14.83
N ILE A 155 -19.19 4.60 13.60
CA ILE A 155 -20.52 4.64 12.99
C ILE A 155 -21.35 3.45 13.45
N SER A 156 -20.74 2.26 13.47
CA SER A 156 -21.39 1.03 13.91
C SER A 156 -20.35 0.02 14.43
N SER A 157 -20.79 -1.15 14.87
CA SER A 157 -19.87 -2.19 15.35
C SER A 157 -18.93 -2.63 14.22
N GLY A 158 -17.64 -2.31 14.35
CA GLY A 158 -16.64 -2.61 13.35
C GLY A 158 -16.65 -1.68 12.13
N GLU A 159 -17.30 -0.51 12.21
CA GLU A 159 -17.25 0.51 11.17
C GLU A 159 -16.87 1.87 11.76
N TYR A 160 -15.83 2.46 11.18
CA TYR A 160 -15.22 3.70 11.65
C TYR A 160 -15.00 4.66 10.49
N VAL A 161 -15.02 5.95 10.76
CA VAL A 161 -14.65 7.00 9.81
C VAL A 161 -13.49 7.78 10.42
N LEU A 162 -12.41 7.98 9.66
CA LEU A 162 -11.36 8.90 10.05
C LEU A 162 -11.89 10.33 9.92
N LEU A 163 -11.92 11.10 11.01
CA LEU A 163 -12.30 12.51 10.98
C LEU A 163 -11.08 13.40 10.75
N GLU A 164 -9.97 13.05 11.38
CA GLU A 164 -8.80 13.91 11.44
C GLU A 164 -7.52 13.09 11.59
N ILE A 165 -6.45 13.56 10.95
CA ILE A 165 -5.10 13.04 11.12
C ILE A 165 -4.11 14.19 11.11
N GLU A 166 -3.30 14.29 12.15
CA GLU A 166 -2.29 15.32 12.32
C GLU A 166 -0.92 14.69 12.58
N LYS A 167 0.12 15.25 11.96
CA LYS A 167 1.51 14.90 12.26
C LYS A 167 1.98 15.75 13.44
N VAL A 168 2.54 15.09 14.46
CA VAL A 168 3.02 15.70 15.72
C VAL A 168 4.54 15.72 15.79
#